data_AF-A0A327JE42-F1
#
_entry.id   AF-A0A327JE42-F1
#
_cell.length_a   1.000
_cell.length_b   1.000
_cell.length_c   1.000
_cell.angle_alpha   90.00
_cell.angle_beta   90.00
_cell.angle_gamma   90.00
#
_symmetry.space_group_name_H-M   'P 1'
#
loop_
_entity.id
_entity.type
_entity.pdbx_description
1 polymer ?
#
loop_
_entity_poly.entity_id
_entity_poly.type
_entity_poly.pdbx_seq_one_letter_code
_entity_poly.pdbx_strand_id
1 'polypeptide(L)'
;MIPEIMPKYLQISGEKKLVITFDCKNPDEYLVDVSLIGLSKAEKKLAKKKPFVVTKGFKVLIDFEDDHYFFVIPNGYRWNGANVPPFAWVLIGQRTDPRFKLASCVHDYMCEHHKVIGYNRYLSTLVFVTCCQHFGDFPAWKLFAMKHSIDNYQKVFGKDEEGKRWKL
;
A
#
# COMPACT_ATOMS: atom_id res chain seq x y z
N MET A 1 -1.59 -39.58 3.48
CA MET A 1 -1.06 -38.23 3.19
C MET A 1 -2.16 -37.25 3.52
N ILE A 2 -2.04 -36.55 4.65
CA ILE A 2 -3.02 -35.53 5.06
C ILE A 2 -2.78 -34.35 4.11
N PRO A 3 -3.79 -33.83 3.38
CA PRO A 3 -3.59 -32.62 2.62
C PRO A 3 -3.28 -31.51 3.61
N GLU A 4 -2.05 -31.01 3.55
CA GLU A 4 -1.61 -29.85 4.30
C GLU A 4 -2.58 -28.71 3.92
N ILE A 5 -3.46 -28.33 4.85
CA ILE A 5 -4.44 -27.27 4.64
C ILE A 5 -3.61 -25.99 4.54
N MET A 6 -3.24 -25.62 3.32
CA MET A 6 -2.47 -24.42 3.09
C MET A 6 -3.26 -23.23 3.66
N PRO A 7 -2.58 -22.30 4.36
CA PRO A 7 -3.25 -21.15 4.92
C PRO A 7 -3.95 -20.37 3.80
N LYS A 8 -5.24 -20.09 4.01
CA LYS A 8 -6.06 -19.28 3.09
C LYS A 8 -5.66 -17.80 3.10
N TYR A 9 -4.84 -17.40 4.07
CA TYR A 9 -4.44 -16.04 4.36
C TYR A 9 -2.91 -15.92 4.32
N LEU A 10 -2.42 -14.69 4.15
CA LEU A 10 -1.00 -14.34 4.24
C LEU A 10 -0.82 -13.41 5.44
N GLN A 11 0.11 -13.74 6.32
CA GLN A 11 0.42 -12.94 7.50
C GLN A 11 1.91 -12.57 7.49
N ILE A 12 2.21 -11.29 7.71
CA ILE A 12 3.57 -10.76 7.77
C ILE A 12 3.72 -9.91 9.03
N SER A 13 4.92 -9.93 9.61
CA SER A 13 5.24 -9.17 10.83
C SER A 13 6.28 -8.11 10.53
N GLY A 14 6.08 -6.92 11.09
CA GLY A 14 6.97 -5.78 10.99
C GLY A 14 7.55 -5.37 12.35
N GLU A 15 8.15 -4.19 12.38
CA GLU A 15 8.63 -3.58 13.62
C GLU A 15 7.49 -3.23 14.59
N LYS A 16 7.81 -3.01 15.87
CA LYS A 16 6.87 -2.52 16.89
C LYS A 16 5.60 -3.38 17.05
N LYS A 17 5.75 -4.71 16.98
CA LYS A 17 4.63 -5.67 17.06
C LYS A 17 3.56 -5.46 15.98
N LEU A 18 3.90 -4.80 14.86
CA LEU A 18 3.01 -4.70 13.72
C LEU A 18 2.82 -6.08 13.08
N VAL A 19 1.58 -6.48 12.88
CA VAL A 19 1.22 -7.67 12.12
C VAL A 19 0.18 -7.29 11.08
N ILE A 20 0.39 -7.73 9.84
CA ILE A 20 -0.50 -7.47 8.71
C ILE A 20 -0.98 -8.81 8.19
N THR A 21 -2.30 -8.99 8.12
CA THR A 21 -2.93 -10.20 7.61
C THR A 21 -3.79 -9.87 6.40
N PHE A 22 -3.52 -10.53 5.28
CA PHE A 22 -4.32 -10.50 4.06
C PHE A 22 -5.19 -11.76 4.02
N ASP A 23 -6.47 -11.62 3.63
CA ASP A 23 -7.39 -12.76 3.50
C ASP A 23 -7.13 -13.67 2.28
N CYS A 24 -6.01 -13.47 1.59
CA CYS A 24 -5.56 -14.25 0.46
C CYS A 24 -4.06 -14.53 0.56
N LYS A 25 -3.62 -15.63 -0.05
CA LYS A 25 -2.23 -16.09 -0.04
C LYS A 25 -1.28 -15.17 -0.83
N ASN A 26 -1.77 -14.61 -1.93
CA ASN A 26 -0.99 -13.76 -2.82
C ASN A 26 -1.83 -12.55 -3.30
N PRO A 27 -1.91 -11.48 -2.50
CA PRO A 27 -2.68 -10.30 -2.88
C PRO A 27 -2.11 -9.57 -4.12
N ASP A 28 -0.84 -9.79 -4.48
CA ASP A 28 -0.21 -9.14 -5.64
C ASP A 28 -0.81 -9.61 -6.98
N GLU A 29 -1.32 -10.85 -7.03
CA GLU A 29 -2.05 -11.38 -8.21
C GLU A 29 -3.33 -10.59 -8.53
N TYR A 30 -3.85 -9.83 -7.57
CA TYR A 30 -5.07 -9.05 -7.74
C TYR A 30 -4.76 -7.63 -8.25
N LEU A 31 -3.49 -7.32 -8.52
CA LEU A 31 -3.01 -5.99 -8.85
C LEU A 31 -2.47 -5.96 -10.28
N VAL A 32 -3.16 -5.24 -11.18
CA VAL A 32 -2.78 -5.18 -12.59
C VAL A 32 -2.59 -3.75 -13.08
N ASP A 33 -1.85 -3.63 -14.17
CA ASP A 33 -1.66 -2.38 -14.88
C ASP A 33 -2.86 -2.16 -15.82
N VAL A 34 -3.36 -0.94 -15.88
CA VAL A 34 -4.49 -0.57 -16.73
C VAL A 34 -4.04 -0.54 -18.18
N SER A 35 -4.63 -1.39 -19.01
CA SER A 35 -4.40 -1.37 -20.46
C SER A 35 -4.86 -0.05 -21.07
N LEU A 36 -4.00 0.55 -21.91
CA LEU A 36 -4.31 1.79 -22.64
C LEU A 36 -4.96 1.53 -24.01
N ILE A 37 -5.04 0.27 -24.42
CA ILE A 37 -5.59 -0.15 -25.71
C ILE A 37 -7.09 0.12 -25.71
N GLY A 38 -7.61 0.72 -26.78
CA GLY A 38 -9.05 1.01 -26.92
C GLY A 38 -9.59 2.17 -26.08
N LEU A 39 -8.80 2.75 -25.17
CA LEU A 39 -9.24 3.87 -24.33
C LEU A 39 -9.33 5.20 -25.10
N SER A 40 -10.36 5.99 -24.79
CA SER A 40 -10.50 7.38 -25.24
C SER A 40 -9.39 8.29 -24.67
N LYS A 41 -9.27 9.51 -25.20
CA LYS A 41 -8.27 10.49 -24.72
C LYS A 41 -8.44 10.83 -23.23
N ALA A 42 -9.68 10.93 -22.75
CA ALA A 42 -9.99 11.22 -21.36
C ALA A 42 -9.61 10.03 -20.45
N GLU A 43 -9.96 8.81 -20.85
CA GLU A 43 -9.62 7.59 -20.11
C GLU A 43 -8.12 7.34 -20.09
N LYS A 44 -7.40 7.60 -21.19
CA LYS A 44 -5.93 7.56 -21.22
C LYS A 44 -5.31 8.56 -20.25
N LYS A 45 -5.87 9.76 -20.11
CA LYS A 45 -5.39 10.75 -19.14
C LYS A 45 -5.60 10.26 -17.71
N LEU A 46 -6.74 9.63 -17.42
CA LEU A 46 -7.01 9.04 -16.11
C LEU A 46 -6.11 7.85 -15.82
N ALA A 47 -5.92 6.95 -16.79
CA ALA A 47 -5.02 5.80 -16.68
C ALA A 47 -3.56 6.20 -16.47
N LYS A 48 -3.09 7.30 -17.06
CA LYS A 48 -1.76 7.82 -16.73
C LYS A 48 -1.65 8.33 -15.29
N LYS A 49 -2.73 8.89 -14.74
CA LYS A 49 -2.75 9.37 -13.35
C LYS A 49 -2.78 8.22 -12.35
N LYS A 50 -3.70 7.25 -12.55
CA LYS A 50 -3.88 6.04 -11.73
C LYS A 50 -3.71 4.81 -12.63
N PRO A 51 -2.46 4.36 -12.87
CA PRO A 51 -2.16 3.32 -13.85
C PRO A 51 -2.41 1.91 -13.34
N PHE A 52 -2.70 1.74 -12.05
CA PHE A 52 -2.93 0.43 -11.46
C PHE A 52 -4.39 0.27 -11.04
N VAL A 53 -4.86 -0.98 -11.04
CA VAL A 53 -6.22 -1.34 -10.63
C VAL A 53 -6.25 -2.69 -9.90
N VAL A 54 -7.09 -2.76 -8.87
CA VAL A 54 -7.40 -3.99 -8.15
C VAL A 54 -8.47 -4.74 -8.93
N THR A 55 -8.17 -5.95 -9.40
CA THR A 55 -9.12 -6.78 -10.20
C THR A 55 -9.99 -7.68 -9.34
N LYS A 56 -9.56 -7.91 -8.10
CA LYS A 56 -10.30 -8.68 -7.10
C LYS A 56 -10.06 -8.06 -5.73
N GLY A 57 -11.14 -7.67 -5.06
CA GLY A 57 -11.03 -7.07 -3.73
C GLY A 57 -10.50 -8.07 -2.71
N PHE A 58 -9.78 -7.56 -1.71
CA PHE A 58 -9.20 -8.34 -0.62
C PHE A 58 -9.28 -7.56 0.70
N LYS A 59 -9.23 -8.31 1.80
CA LYS A 59 -9.33 -7.76 3.15
C LYS A 59 -7.95 -7.67 3.78
N VAL A 60 -7.75 -6.61 4.55
CA VAL A 60 -6.53 -6.35 5.30
C VAL A 60 -6.90 -6.17 6.77
N LEU A 61 -6.28 -6.98 7.63
CA LEU A 61 -6.30 -6.80 9.07
C LEU A 61 -4.91 -6.34 9.50
N ILE A 62 -4.86 -5.31 10.34
CA ILE A 62 -3.63 -4.77 10.92
C ILE A 62 -3.77 -4.81 12.43
N ASP A 63 -2.88 -5.56 13.07
CA ASP A 63 -2.70 -5.55 14.51
C ASP A 63 -1.48 -4.69 14.82
N PHE A 64 -1.65 -3.64 15.63
CA PHE A 64 -0.58 -2.73 15.98
C PHE A 64 -0.72 -2.28 17.44
N GLU A 65 0.28 -2.61 18.24
CA GLU A 65 0.24 -2.42 19.70
C GLU A 65 -0.99 -3.13 20.30
N ASP A 66 -1.95 -2.39 20.85
CA ASP A 66 -3.21 -2.92 21.41
C ASP A 66 -4.43 -2.63 20.51
N ASP A 67 -4.22 -2.04 19.33
CA ASP A 67 -5.27 -1.69 18.38
C ASP A 67 -5.40 -2.70 17.23
N HIS A 68 -6.63 -2.86 16.74
CA HIS A 68 -6.96 -3.72 15.61
C HIS A 68 -7.70 -2.92 14.54
N TYR A 69 -7.17 -2.92 13.31
CA TYR A 69 -7.74 -2.19 12.18
C TYR A 69 -8.11 -3.16 11.07
N PHE A 70 -9.34 -3.03 10.57
CA PHE A 70 -9.84 -3.87 9.49
C PHE A 70 -10.40 -3.01 8.36
N PHE A 71 -9.99 -3.30 7.14
CA PHE A 71 -10.56 -2.69 5.94
C PHE A 71 -10.51 -3.61 4.74
N VAL A 72 -11.29 -3.24 3.73
CA VAL A 72 -11.37 -3.94 2.44
C VAL A 72 -10.85 -3.01 1.37
N ILE A 73 -9.92 -3.48 0.55
CA ILE A 73 -9.56 -2.79 -0.69
C ILE A 73 -10.49 -3.33 -1.78
N PRO A 74 -11.39 -2.51 -2.34
CA PRO A 74 -12.45 -3.00 -3.21
C PRO A 74 -11.93 -3.36 -4.61
N ASN A 75 -12.65 -4.26 -5.29
CA ASN A 75 -12.49 -4.47 -6.73
C ASN A 75 -12.73 -3.15 -7.47
N GLY A 76 -11.88 -2.84 -8.45
CA GLY A 76 -11.91 -1.60 -9.21
C GLY A 76 -11.21 -0.43 -8.52
N TYR A 77 -10.64 -0.60 -7.32
CA TYR A 77 -9.81 0.43 -6.71
C TYR A 77 -8.63 0.77 -7.61
N ARG A 78 -8.43 2.06 -7.88
CA ARG A 78 -7.33 2.57 -8.72
C ARG A 78 -6.43 3.46 -7.88
N TRP A 79 -5.12 3.23 -7.99
CA TRP A 79 -4.11 4.02 -7.30
C TRP A 79 -3.02 4.47 -8.26
N ASN A 80 -2.22 5.42 -7.82
CA ASN A 80 -1.19 6.01 -8.65
C ASN A 80 0.19 5.38 -8.42
N GLY A 81 0.35 4.57 -7.38
CA GLY A 81 1.61 3.98 -6.98
C GLY A 81 2.32 4.95 -6.06
N ALA A 82 1.98 4.91 -4.77
CA ALA A 82 2.59 5.62 -3.66
C ALA A 82 2.77 7.13 -3.94
N ASN A 83 1.96 8.00 -3.34
CA ASN A 83 2.22 9.45 -3.34
C ASN A 83 3.46 9.81 -2.49
N VAL A 84 4.63 9.42 -2.99
CA VAL A 84 5.93 9.65 -2.38
C VAL A 84 6.60 10.82 -3.11
N PRO A 85 7.24 11.75 -2.39
CA PRO A 85 7.85 12.91 -3.03
C PRO A 85 8.90 12.48 -4.07
N PRO A 86 9.08 13.27 -5.15
CA PRO A 86 10.01 13.00 -6.25
C PRO A 86 11.40 12.50 -5.84
N PHE A 87 11.96 13.03 -4.75
CA PHE A 87 13.28 12.65 -4.25
C PHE A 87 13.33 11.24 -3.66
N ALA A 88 12.24 10.74 -3.09
CA ALA A 88 12.23 9.40 -2.51
C ALA A 88 12.08 8.32 -3.58
N TRP A 89 11.63 8.63 -4.80
CA TRP A 89 11.73 7.71 -5.94
C TRP A 89 13.18 7.37 -6.33
N VAL A 90 14.14 8.26 -6.03
CA VAL A 90 15.58 7.95 -6.21
C VAL A 90 16.04 6.84 -5.26
N LEU A 91 15.44 6.76 -4.07
CA LEU A 91 15.77 5.78 -3.03
C LEU A 91 14.98 4.47 -3.19
N ILE A 92 13.70 4.61 -3.55
CA ILE A 92 12.71 3.55 -3.69
C ILE A 92 12.98 2.76 -4.97
N GLY A 93 13.19 3.42 -6.10
CA GLY A 93 13.11 2.81 -7.42
C GLY A 93 11.93 3.40 -8.19
N GLN A 94 11.68 2.93 -9.42
CA GLN A 94 10.58 3.49 -10.21
C GLN A 94 9.22 3.12 -9.60
N ARG A 95 8.25 4.03 -9.71
CA ARG A 95 6.84 3.83 -9.29
C ARG A 95 6.16 2.59 -9.86
N THR A 96 6.66 2.12 -11.00
CA THR A 96 6.15 0.96 -11.74
C THR A 96 6.91 -0.33 -11.42
N ASP A 97 7.88 -0.31 -10.51
CA ASP A 97 8.58 -1.52 -10.11
C ASP A 97 7.60 -2.48 -9.43
N PRO A 98 7.41 -3.71 -9.96
CA PRO A 98 6.48 -4.70 -9.42
C PRO A 98 6.66 -4.92 -7.91
N ARG A 99 7.89 -4.79 -7.41
CA ARG A 99 8.27 -4.96 -6.00
C ARG A 99 7.55 -4.02 -5.04
N PHE A 100 6.98 -2.91 -5.53
CA PHE A 100 6.23 -1.95 -4.73
C PHE A 100 4.72 -2.01 -4.94
N LYS A 101 4.22 -2.85 -5.84
CA LYS A 101 2.83 -2.76 -6.29
C LYS A 101 1.87 -2.98 -5.13
N LEU A 102 2.03 -4.07 -4.38
CA LEU A 102 1.24 -4.32 -3.18
C LEU A 102 1.44 -3.27 -2.08
N ALA A 103 2.70 -2.93 -1.76
CA ALA A 103 3.00 -1.94 -0.72
C ALA A 103 2.34 -0.58 -1.01
N SER A 104 2.48 -0.11 -2.25
CA SER A 104 1.89 1.15 -2.71
C SER A 104 0.36 1.12 -2.76
N CYS A 105 -0.25 -0.01 -3.15
CA CYS A 105 -1.70 -0.18 -3.15
C CYS A 105 -2.28 -0.02 -1.75
N VAL A 106 -1.74 -0.75 -0.77
CA VAL A 106 -2.22 -0.69 0.62
C VAL A 106 -1.98 0.69 1.22
N HIS A 107 -0.81 1.27 0.97
CA HIS A 107 -0.46 2.61 1.46
C HIS A 107 -1.34 3.72 0.87
N ASP A 108 -1.53 3.75 -0.45
CA ASP A 108 -2.38 4.75 -1.10
C ASP A 108 -3.82 4.62 -0.61
N TYR A 109 -4.33 3.39 -0.42
CA TYR A 109 -5.66 3.19 0.13
C TYR A 109 -5.81 3.79 1.53
N MET A 110 -4.85 3.55 2.43
CA MET A 110 -4.85 4.15 3.77
C MET A 110 -4.69 5.67 3.75
N CYS A 111 -3.91 6.22 2.82
CA CYS A 111 -3.75 7.67 2.67
C CYS A 111 -5.02 8.34 2.11
N GLU A 112 -5.72 7.69 1.18
CA GLU A 112 -6.99 8.17 0.64
C GLU A 112 -8.12 8.02 1.67
N HIS A 113 -7.98 7.09 2.63
CA HIS A 113 -9.01 6.73 3.61
C HIS A 113 -8.47 6.69 5.04
N HIS A 114 -7.91 7.80 5.56
CA HIS A 114 -7.25 7.85 6.89
C HIS A 114 -8.04 7.16 8.03
N LYS A 115 -9.38 7.21 7.99
CA LYS A 115 -10.30 6.59 8.96
C LYS A 115 -10.04 5.09 9.18
N VAL A 116 -9.61 4.37 8.15
CA VAL A 116 -9.43 2.90 8.21
C VAL A 116 -8.33 2.46 9.18
N ILE A 117 -7.41 3.37 9.50
CA ILE A 117 -6.35 3.19 10.49
C ILE A 117 -6.42 4.25 11.59
N GLY A 118 -7.61 4.76 11.91
CA GLY A 118 -7.81 5.72 13.00
C GLY A 118 -7.07 7.05 12.83
N TYR A 119 -6.73 7.44 11.59
CA TYR A 119 -5.86 8.58 11.28
C TYR A 119 -4.41 8.44 11.80
N ASN A 120 -3.94 7.21 12.02
CA ASN A 120 -2.57 6.93 12.45
C ASN A 120 -1.59 6.98 11.27
N ARG A 121 -1.03 8.16 11.04
CA ARG A 121 -0.04 8.41 9.98
C ARG A 121 1.18 7.49 10.08
N TYR A 122 1.72 7.33 11.27
CA TYR A 122 2.94 6.54 11.50
C TYR A 122 2.71 5.06 11.16
N LEU A 123 1.53 4.54 11.52
CA LEU A 123 1.11 3.19 11.16
C LEU A 123 1.08 2.99 9.64
N SER A 124 0.55 3.96 8.87
CA SER A 124 0.56 3.87 7.40
C SER A 124 1.98 3.72 6.81
N THR A 125 2.96 4.43 7.39
CA THR A 125 4.36 4.34 6.99
C THR A 125 4.95 2.98 7.37
N LEU A 126 4.69 2.48 8.58
CA LEU A 126 5.18 1.17 9.03
C LEU A 126 4.65 0.02 8.18
N VAL A 127 3.36 0.07 7.84
CA VAL A 127 2.72 -0.93 6.96
C VAL A 127 3.37 -0.93 5.59
N PHE A 128 3.59 0.25 5.01
CA PHE A 128 4.28 0.37 3.72
C PHE A 128 5.68 -0.24 3.74
N VAL A 129 6.50 0.10 4.76
CA VAL A 129 7.88 -0.41 4.87
C VAL A 129 7.89 -1.91 5.14
N THR A 130 6.95 -2.42 5.94
CA THR A 130 6.82 -3.87 6.21
C THR A 130 6.49 -4.62 4.92
N CYS A 131 5.54 -4.14 4.11
CA CYS A 131 5.28 -4.72 2.79
C CYS A 131 6.50 -4.67 1.88
N CYS A 132 7.25 -3.55 1.86
CA CYS A 132 8.48 -3.45 1.07
C CYS A 132 9.57 -4.44 1.54
N GLN A 133 9.69 -4.67 2.84
CA GLN A 133 10.64 -5.61 3.41
C GLN A 133 10.33 -7.06 3.01
N HIS A 134 9.06 -7.45 3.06
CA HIS A 134 8.63 -8.84 2.80
C HIS A 134 8.49 -9.18 1.31
N PHE A 135 8.08 -8.22 0.48
CA PHE A 135 7.78 -8.48 -0.94
C PHE A 135 8.78 -7.86 -1.90
N GLY A 136 9.54 -6.86 -1.45
CA GLY A 136 10.38 -6.04 -2.31
C GLY A 136 11.89 -6.34 -2.25
N ASP A 137 12.33 -7.15 -1.29
CA ASP A 137 13.74 -7.53 -1.08
C ASP A 137 14.71 -6.32 -1.07
N PHE A 138 14.33 -5.27 -0.33
CA PHE A 138 15.14 -4.06 -0.22
C PHE A 138 16.15 -4.15 0.92
N PRO A 139 17.38 -3.62 0.74
CA PRO A 139 18.35 -3.53 1.83
C PRO A 139 17.86 -2.58 2.91
N ALA A 140 18.20 -2.87 4.17
CA ALA A 140 17.71 -2.16 5.36
C ALA A 140 17.91 -0.63 5.31
N TRP A 141 19.02 -0.16 4.74
CA TRP A 141 19.29 1.28 4.63
C TRP A 141 18.31 2.00 3.69
N LYS A 142 17.83 1.33 2.62
CA LYS A 142 16.79 1.88 1.74
C LYS A 142 15.47 1.96 2.48
N LEU A 143 15.08 0.89 3.16
CA LEU A 143 13.86 0.85 3.96
C LEU A 143 13.85 1.97 5.03
N PHE A 144 14.98 2.19 5.69
CA PHE A 144 15.16 3.31 6.62
C PHE A 144 14.96 4.67 5.94
N ALA A 145 15.62 4.91 4.82
CA ALA A 145 15.49 6.18 4.09
C ALA A 145 14.05 6.41 3.57
N MET A 146 13.38 5.35 3.12
CA MET A 146 11.97 5.37 2.70
C MET A 146 11.05 5.74 3.85
N LYS A 147 11.21 5.08 5.00
CA LYS A 147 10.45 5.34 6.23
C LYS A 147 10.47 6.83 6.58
N HIS A 148 11.66 7.42 6.69
CA HIS A 148 11.81 8.83 7.07
C HIS A 148 11.29 9.80 6.01
N SER A 149 11.46 9.47 4.73
CA SER A 149 11.01 10.32 3.63
C SER A 149 9.48 10.40 3.55
N ILE A 150 8.80 9.25 3.65
CA ILE A 150 7.34 9.15 3.61
C ILE A 150 6.73 9.81 4.85
N ASP A 151 7.28 9.51 6.02
CA ASP A 151 6.81 10.07 7.30
C ASP A 151 6.80 11.61 7.26
N ASN A 152 7.92 12.22 6.85
CA ASN A 152 8.03 13.67 6.76
C ASN A 152 7.13 14.27 5.69
N TYR A 153 6.97 13.62 4.54
CA TYR A 153 6.07 14.11 3.49
C TYR A 153 4.61 14.11 3.93
N GLN A 154 4.16 13.03 4.55
CA GLN A 154 2.79 12.90 5.06
C GLN A 154 2.47 13.96 6.12
N LYS A 155 3.43 14.36 6.96
CA LYS A 155 3.24 15.47 7.93
C LYS A 155 2.91 16.80 7.25
N VAL A 156 3.58 17.10 6.14
CA VAL A 156 3.47 18.41 5.47
C VAL A 156 2.30 18.44 4.49
N PHE A 157 2.12 17.37 3.72
CA PHE A 157 1.22 17.33 2.56
C PHE A 157 0.10 16.28 2.64
N GLY A 158 0.11 15.36 3.62
CA GLY A 158 -0.85 14.26 3.72
C GLY A 158 -2.27 14.74 3.99
N LYS A 159 -3.16 14.55 3.00
CA LYS A 159 -4.61 14.78 3.08
C LYS A 159 -5.34 13.58 2.47
N ASP A 160 -6.47 13.19 3.07
CA ASP A 160 -7.34 12.16 2.51
C ASP A 160 -8.24 12.71 1.38
N GLU A 161 -9.08 11.85 0.82
CA GLU A 161 -10.04 12.24 -0.24
C GLU A 161 -11.07 13.28 0.24
N GLU A 162 -11.34 13.35 1.56
CA GLU A 162 -12.19 14.37 2.18
C GLU A 162 -11.42 15.68 2.47
N GLY A 163 -10.13 15.75 2.13
CA GLY A 163 -9.25 16.89 2.38
C GLY A 163 -8.78 17.02 3.83
N LYS A 164 -9.05 16.02 4.68
CA LYS A 164 -8.66 16.01 6.10
C LYS A 164 -7.21 15.57 6.24
N ARG A 165 -6.49 16.25 7.12
CA ARG A 165 -5.12 15.88 7.48
C ARG A 165 -5.11 14.70 8.44
N TRP A 166 -3.95 14.05 8.52
CA TRP A 166 -3.63 13.13 9.60
C TRP A 166 -3.83 13.79 10.96
N LYS A 167 -4.20 13.02 11.98
CA LYS A 167 -4.15 13.50 13.37
C LYS A 167 -2.68 13.71 13.75
N LEU A 168 -2.38 14.86 14.35
CA LEU A 168 -1.08 15.17 14.93
C LEU A 168 -0.89 14.42 16.24
#